data_AF-A0A2P4PZ90-F1
#
_entry.id   AF-A0A2P4PZ90-F1
#
_cell.length_a   1.000
_cell.length_b   1.000
_cell.length_c   1.000
_cell.angle_alpha   90.00
_cell.angle_beta   90.00
_cell.angle_gamma   90.00
#
_symmetry.space_group_name_H-M   'P 1'
#
loop_
_entity.id
_entity.type
_entity.pdbx_description
1 polymer ?
#
loop_
_entity_poly.entity_id
_entity_poly.type
_entity_poly.pdbx_seq_one_letter_code
_entity_poly.pdbx_strand_id
1 'polypeptide(L)'
;MEEIYKIMNEFSHDDIMKGLIKLKINDSNKKLFLNGDDPLDGKSWVAGRELIFGIQEDIKEGMYKVKTCLMPYKDLLLLAGAYEINTEELEELEKLEKLKKSEKNAKIDQKEILVNDLLDKLIAQSNNEYHDVFFTFDEEEGRIGACRYVLSAASSYFKRMFYSGLIESSRDVIEILIKGIHPDTFWILLRWLYGQSFEDAVKSVLRKPDDFNTDQYLSFLVDLLQVTDIYDVESLKDKVEDTIIKGRYIGVRNLCKILISSEECNAQQLKNYYKKHITSNRNLIKEQLLKLHTNAANDVDRSDISQMSQLLEPFLSDDE
;
A
#
# COMPACT_ATOMS: atom_id res chain seq x y z
N MET A 1 10.60 -3.84 32.36
CA MET A 1 11.69 -3.02 31.79
C MET A 1 11.18 -1.63 31.42
N GLU A 2 10.00 -1.53 30.80
CA GLU A 2 9.31 -0.27 30.49
C GLU A 2 9.22 0.71 31.68
N GLU A 3 8.86 0.23 32.87
CA GLU A 3 8.73 1.09 34.07
C GLU A 3 10.07 1.72 34.50
N ILE A 4 11.19 1.02 34.30
CA ILE A 4 12.53 1.55 34.56
C ILE A 4 12.86 2.66 33.56
N TYR A 5 12.58 2.43 32.26
CA TYR A 5 12.82 3.44 31.24
C TYR A 5 11.93 4.67 31.41
N LYS A 6 10.68 4.48 31.83
CA LYS A 6 9.77 5.57 32.15
C LYS A 6 10.33 6.45 33.28
N ILE A 7 10.71 5.86 34.41
CA ILE A 7 11.29 6.61 35.55
C ILE A 7 12.60 7.30 35.14
N MET A 8 13.47 6.60 34.41
CA MET A 8 14.74 7.15 33.95
C MET A 8 14.56 8.30 32.94
N ASN A 9 13.52 8.21 32.09
CA ASN A 9 13.16 9.27 31.17
C ASN A 9 12.47 10.44 31.90
N GLU A 10 11.71 10.21 32.97
CA GLU A 10 11.23 11.33 33.81
C GLU A 10 12.42 12.07 34.46
N PHE A 11 13.42 11.33 34.94
CA PHE A 11 14.66 11.92 35.46
C PHE A 11 15.52 12.62 34.40
N SER A 12 15.42 12.24 33.12
CA SER A 12 16.14 12.91 32.04
C SER A 12 15.65 14.34 31.78
N HIS A 13 14.53 14.77 32.39
CA HIS A 13 14.01 16.13 32.27
C HIS A 13 14.52 17.09 33.35
N ASP A 14 15.00 16.58 34.49
CA ASP A 14 15.55 17.37 35.60
C ASP A 14 17.06 17.64 35.39
N ASP A 15 17.51 18.88 35.55
CA ASP A 15 18.88 19.28 35.21
C ASP A 15 19.96 18.69 36.12
N ILE A 16 19.66 18.45 37.39
CA ILE A 16 20.59 17.78 38.33
C ILE A 16 20.70 16.31 37.93
N MET A 17 19.56 15.67 37.67
CA MET A 17 19.50 14.26 37.31
C MET A 17 20.09 13.99 35.93
N LYS A 18 19.93 14.88 34.94
CA LYS A 18 20.63 14.84 33.64
C LYS A 18 22.14 14.73 33.82
N GLY A 19 22.71 15.56 34.70
CA GLY A 19 24.15 15.54 34.99
C GLY A 19 24.60 14.21 35.57
N LEU A 20 23.83 13.65 36.51
CA LEU A 20 24.11 12.34 37.11
C LEU A 20 23.97 11.20 36.10
N ILE A 21 22.96 11.23 35.24
CA ILE A 21 22.74 10.25 34.17
C ILE A 21 23.93 10.25 33.21
N LYS A 22 24.37 11.42 32.72
CA LYS A 22 25.56 11.53 31.85
C LYS A 22 26.83 11.03 32.53
N LEU A 23 27.01 11.31 33.82
CA LEU A 23 28.17 10.81 34.59
C LEU A 23 28.15 9.29 34.77
N LYS A 24 26.96 8.68 34.89
CA LYS A 24 26.80 7.23 35.07
C LYS A 24 26.80 6.46 33.75
N ILE A 25 26.36 7.09 32.67
CA ILE A 25 26.47 6.63 31.28
C ILE A 25 27.69 7.29 30.64
N ASN A 26 28.84 7.20 31.32
CA ASN A 26 30.09 7.79 30.83
C ASN A 26 30.71 6.99 29.68
N ASP A 27 30.32 5.72 29.53
CA ASP A 27 30.77 4.86 28.45
C ASP A 27 29.67 4.69 27.41
N SER A 28 29.84 5.39 26.29
CA SER A 28 28.94 5.30 25.15
C SER A 28 28.99 3.95 24.43
N ASN A 29 29.92 3.04 24.77
CA ASN A 29 29.98 1.66 24.25
C ASN A 29 29.09 0.71 25.03
N LYS A 30 28.61 1.12 26.21
CA LYS A 30 27.90 0.21 27.10
C LYS A 30 26.52 -0.09 26.54
N LYS A 31 26.26 -1.37 26.27
CA LYS A 31 24.97 -1.88 25.79
C LYS A 31 23.95 -1.85 26.93
N LEU A 32 23.23 -0.74 27.04
CA LEU A 32 22.31 -0.43 28.14
C LEU A 32 20.85 -0.49 27.75
N PHE A 33 20.55 -0.47 26.46
CA PHE A 33 19.18 -0.37 25.95
C PHE A 33 18.78 -1.67 25.27
N LEU A 34 17.62 -2.20 25.68
CA LEU A 34 17.01 -3.33 24.99
C LEU A 34 16.22 -2.80 23.78
N ASN A 35 16.85 -2.83 22.60
CA ASN A 35 16.26 -2.44 21.32
C ASN A 35 15.65 -3.66 20.61
N GLY A 36 14.75 -4.35 21.31
CA GLY A 36 14.10 -5.59 20.90
C GLY A 36 13.14 -6.07 21.98
N ASP A 37 12.58 -7.26 21.78
CA ASP A 37 11.53 -7.80 22.66
C ASP A 37 12.07 -8.88 23.62
N ASP A 38 13.26 -9.42 23.37
CA ASP A 38 13.85 -10.50 24.17
C ASP A 38 15.09 -10.03 24.97
N PRO A 39 15.01 -9.91 26.30
CA PRO A 39 16.13 -9.51 27.15
C PRO A 39 17.25 -10.57 27.26
N LEU A 40 16.99 -11.83 26.87
CA LEU A 40 17.99 -12.90 26.87
C LEU A 40 18.79 -12.95 25.55
N ASP A 41 18.30 -12.28 24.51
CA ASP A 41 19.04 -12.11 23.27
C ASP A 41 20.09 -10.98 23.43
N GLY A 42 21.36 -11.37 23.53
CA GLY A 42 22.48 -10.43 23.62
C GLY A 42 22.60 -9.48 22.43
N LYS A 43 21.99 -9.79 21.28
CA LYS A 43 21.95 -8.90 20.11
C LYS A 43 20.89 -7.80 20.23
N SER A 44 19.89 -8.01 21.08
CA SER A 44 18.85 -7.01 21.37
C SER A 44 19.35 -5.89 22.29
N TRP A 45 20.49 -6.08 22.97
CA TRP A 45 21.12 -5.04 23.79
C TRP A 45 22.08 -4.19 22.95
N VAL A 46 21.82 -2.88 22.91
CA VAL A 46 22.59 -1.91 22.12
C VAL A 46 23.02 -0.72 22.98
N ALA A 47 24.10 -0.07 22.58
CA ALA A 47 24.56 1.15 23.22
C ALA A 47 23.79 2.36 22.71
N GLY A 48 23.66 3.41 23.52
CA GLY A 48 22.87 4.60 23.15
C GLY A 48 23.33 5.23 21.84
N ARG A 49 24.65 5.34 21.61
CA ARG A 49 25.21 5.88 20.36
C ARG A 49 24.94 5.07 19.10
N GLU A 50 24.55 3.81 19.26
CA GLU A 50 24.26 2.92 18.14
C GLU A 50 22.82 3.09 17.67
N LEU A 51 22.02 3.87 18.41
CA LEU A 51 20.62 4.15 18.11
C LEU A 51 20.48 5.45 17.33
N ILE A 52 19.73 5.38 16.23
CA ILE A 52 19.51 6.48 15.30
C ILE A 52 18.01 6.73 15.17
N PHE A 53 17.59 7.96 15.45
CA PHE A 53 16.22 8.42 15.18
C PHE A 53 16.07 8.83 13.71
N GLY A 54 14.90 8.55 13.13
CA GLY A 54 14.54 8.99 11.78
C GLY A 54 14.88 8.00 10.64
N ILE A 55 15.48 6.85 10.93
CA ILE A 55 15.74 5.80 9.93
C ILE A 55 14.64 4.73 9.90
N GLN A 56 14.35 4.19 8.71
CA GLN A 56 13.26 3.23 8.51
C GLN A 56 13.64 1.78 8.85
N GLU A 57 14.92 1.44 8.79
CA GLU A 57 15.48 0.12 9.08
C GLU A 57 16.92 0.25 9.59
N ASP A 58 17.46 -0.82 10.17
CA ASP A 58 18.87 -0.87 10.59
C ASP A 58 19.78 -0.74 9.36
N ILE A 59 20.78 0.15 9.43
CA ILE A 59 21.66 0.42 8.28
C ILE A 59 22.79 -0.61 8.23
N LYS A 60 23.44 -0.83 9.37
CA LYS A 60 24.54 -1.79 9.57
C LYS A 60 24.77 -2.02 11.05
N GLU A 61 25.65 -2.97 11.40
CA GLU A 61 26.07 -3.20 12.78
C GLU A 61 26.61 -1.90 13.41
N GLY A 62 26.08 -1.56 14.60
CA GLY A 62 26.35 -0.29 15.29
C GLY A 62 25.56 0.92 14.79
N MET A 63 24.62 0.74 13.85
CA MET A 63 23.71 1.78 13.32
C MET A 63 22.29 1.23 13.22
N TYR A 64 21.62 1.20 14.36
CA TYR A 64 20.31 0.59 14.55
C TYR A 64 19.21 1.63 14.61
N LYS A 65 18.07 1.31 14.02
CA LYS A 65 16.82 2.05 14.19
C LYS A 65 16.38 1.96 15.64
N VAL A 66 15.89 3.07 16.20
CA VAL A 66 15.17 3.03 17.49
C VAL A 66 13.84 2.30 17.30
N LYS A 67 13.71 1.11 17.89
CA LYS A 67 12.45 0.35 17.85
C LYS A 67 11.35 1.04 18.65
N THR A 68 10.11 0.70 18.31
CA THR A 68 8.90 1.28 18.90
C THR A 68 8.87 1.21 20.42
N CYS A 69 9.40 0.14 21.02
CA CYS A 69 9.48 -0.02 22.47
C CYS A 69 10.37 1.03 23.18
N LEU A 70 11.33 1.61 22.46
CA LEU A 70 12.26 2.62 22.98
C LEU A 70 11.93 4.05 22.53
N MET A 71 11.10 4.21 21.48
CA MET A 71 10.71 5.51 20.93
C MET A 71 10.17 6.53 21.97
N PRO A 72 9.38 6.14 22.98
CA PRO A 72 8.87 7.08 23.99
C PRO A 72 9.95 7.69 24.89
N TYR A 73 11.16 7.11 24.94
CA TYR A 73 12.23 7.51 25.87
C TYR A 73 13.32 8.34 25.16
N LYS A 74 12.92 9.19 24.21
CA LYS A 74 13.83 9.94 23.31
C LYS A 74 14.89 10.73 24.08
N ASP A 75 14.50 11.49 25.11
CA ASP A 75 15.43 12.34 25.86
C ASP A 75 16.51 11.52 26.59
N LEU A 76 16.12 10.42 27.22
CA LEU A 76 17.06 9.49 27.86
C LEU A 76 18.06 8.90 26.84
N LEU A 77 17.58 8.54 25.65
CA LEU A 77 18.40 7.95 24.59
C LEU A 77 19.40 8.96 24.02
N LEU A 78 18.96 10.20 23.80
CA LEU A 78 19.85 11.31 23.38
C LEU A 78 20.93 11.58 24.43
N LEU A 79 20.59 11.56 25.73
CA LEU A 79 21.58 11.67 26.81
C LEU A 79 22.60 10.54 26.80
N ALA A 80 22.21 9.35 26.36
CA ALA A 80 23.07 8.19 26.24
C ALA A 80 23.85 8.10 24.92
N GLY A 81 23.76 9.14 24.08
CA GLY A 81 24.55 9.29 22.86
C GLY A 81 23.80 8.96 21.57
N ALA A 82 22.52 8.59 21.63
CA ALA A 82 21.70 8.45 20.43
C ALA A 82 21.65 9.78 19.67
N TYR A 83 21.48 9.73 18.36
CA TYR A 83 21.41 10.91 17.52
C TYR A 83 20.31 10.78 16.48
N GLU A 84 19.89 11.92 15.95
CA GLU A 84 18.89 12.03 14.90
C GLU A 84 19.61 12.41 13.61
N ILE A 85 19.26 11.79 12.48
CA ILE A 85 19.82 12.19 11.18
C ILE A 85 19.53 13.67 10.96
N ASN A 86 20.51 14.43 10.45
CA ASN A 86 20.37 15.86 10.22
C ASN A 86 19.12 16.14 9.36
N THR A 87 18.08 16.59 10.04
CA THR A 87 16.74 16.75 9.53
C THR A 87 16.59 18.01 8.73
N GLU A 88 17.63 18.81 8.45
CA GLU A 88 17.48 20.08 7.72
C GLU A 88 16.84 19.90 6.33
N GLU A 89 17.22 18.89 5.54
CA GLU A 89 16.54 18.59 4.25
C GLU A 89 15.12 18.04 4.45
N LEU A 90 14.90 17.21 5.48
CA LEU A 90 13.58 16.64 5.80
C LEU A 90 12.63 17.68 6.42
N GLU A 91 13.15 18.63 7.20
CA GLU A 91 12.46 19.74 7.82
C GLU A 91 12.20 20.84 6.81
N GLU A 92 13.08 21.07 5.83
CA GLU A 92 12.76 21.93 4.70
C GLU A 92 11.69 21.31 3.82
N LEU A 93 11.74 20.00 3.54
CA LEU A 93 10.69 19.27 2.83
C LEU A 93 9.37 19.23 3.62
N GLU A 94 9.43 19.04 4.93
CA GLU A 94 8.28 19.09 5.83
C GLU A 94 7.77 20.53 6.03
N LYS A 95 8.63 21.55 6.04
CA LYS A 95 8.23 22.97 6.07
C LYS A 95 7.64 23.37 4.72
N LEU A 96 8.15 22.88 3.60
CA LEU A 96 7.55 23.03 2.28
C LEU A 96 6.20 22.30 2.20
N GLU A 97 6.07 21.11 2.77
CA GLU A 97 4.79 20.41 2.90
C GLU A 97 3.83 21.10 3.86
N LYS A 98 4.30 21.60 5.02
CA LYS A 98 3.51 22.32 6.02
C LYS A 98 3.18 23.73 5.53
N LEU A 99 3.98 24.36 4.67
CA LEU A 99 3.64 25.60 3.97
C LEU A 99 2.58 25.30 2.89
N LYS A 100 2.74 24.24 2.09
CA LYS A 100 1.70 23.77 1.15
C LYS A 100 0.39 23.38 1.87
N LYS A 101 0.46 22.83 3.08
CA LYS A 101 -0.71 22.44 3.92
C LYS A 101 -1.25 23.60 4.77
N SER A 102 -0.44 24.58 5.18
CA SER A 102 -0.90 25.74 5.96
C SER A 102 -1.39 26.88 5.06
N GLU A 103 -0.94 26.98 3.81
CA GLU A 103 -1.65 27.71 2.75
C GLU A 103 -3.01 27.08 2.44
N LYS A 104 -3.21 25.78 2.71
CA LYS A 104 -4.55 25.14 2.68
C LYS A 104 -5.44 25.44 3.90
N ASN A 105 -4.97 26.19 4.89
CA ASN A 105 -5.86 26.88 5.83
C ASN A 105 -6.35 28.24 5.30
N ALA A 106 -6.09 28.56 4.03
CA ALA A 106 -6.66 29.71 3.33
C ALA A 106 -7.74 29.25 2.34
N LYS A 107 -9.01 29.24 2.80
CA LYS A 107 -10.22 28.87 2.03
C LYS A 107 -10.17 27.44 1.44
N ILE A 108 -11.13 26.59 1.84
CA ILE A 108 -11.44 25.39 1.06
C ILE A 108 -11.73 25.86 -0.38
N ASP A 109 -10.92 25.43 -1.32
CA ASP A 109 -11.07 25.78 -2.73
C ASP A 109 -12.45 25.30 -3.21
N GLN A 110 -13.14 26.10 -4.04
CA GLN A 110 -14.46 25.74 -4.56
C GLN A 110 -14.43 24.38 -5.28
N LYS A 111 -13.29 24.02 -5.88
CA LYS A 111 -13.05 22.69 -6.45
C LYS A 111 -13.16 21.58 -5.40
N GLU A 112 -12.51 21.75 -4.25
CA GLU A 112 -12.50 20.77 -3.17
C GLU A 112 -13.89 20.63 -2.52
N ILE A 113 -14.61 21.75 -2.36
CA ILE A 113 -16.03 21.73 -1.93
C ILE A 113 -16.88 20.91 -2.91
N LEU A 114 -16.77 21.17 -4.22
CA LEU A 114 -17.55 20.47 -5.24
C LEU A 114 -17.24 18.97 -5.28
N VAL A 115 -15.95 18.61 -5.30
CA VAL A 115 -15.52 17.20 -5.35
C VAL A 115 -16.00 16.45 -4.11
N ASN A 116 -15.84 17.03 -2.92
CA ASN A 116 -16.28 16.40 -1.67
C ASN A 116 -17.80 16.24 -1.62
N ASP A 117 -18.58 17.25 -2.02
CA ASP A 117 -20.05 17.14 -2.05
C ASP A 117 -20.51 16.04 -3.01
N LEU A 118 -19.96 15.99 -4.24
CA LEU A 118 -20.28 14.93 -5.21
C LEU A 118 -19.94 13.54 -4.67
N LEU A 119 -18.78 13.39 -4.03
CA LEU A 119 -18.35 12.14 -3.40
C LEU A 119 -19.25 11.76 -2.22
N ASP A 120 -19.64 12.71 -1.38
CA ASP A 120 -20.56 12.47 -0.26
C ASP A 120 -21.94 12.02 -0.76
N LYS A 121 -22.43 12.61 -1.86
CA LYS A 121 -23.66 12.13 -2.53
C LYS A 121 -23.51 10.71 -3.06
N LEU A 122 -22.37 10.38 -3.66
CA LEU A 122 -22.08 9.00 -4.06
C LEU A 122 -22.08 8.09 -2.84
N ILE A 123 -21.37 8.41 -1.76
CA ILE A 123 -21.24 7.54 -0.58
C ILE A 123 -22.57 7.33 0.13
N ALA A 124 -23.38 8.39 0.26
CA ALA A 124 -24.61 8.34 1.02
C ALA A 124 -25.63 7.37 0.42
N GLN A 125 -25.62 7.16 -0.91
CA GLN A 125 -26.57 6.32 -1.64
C GLN A 125 -28.05 6.58 -1.25
N SER A 126 -28.35 7.75 -0.68
CA SER A 126 -29.63 8.05 -0.02
C SER A 126 -30.48 8.94 -0.92
N ASN A 127 -31.66 8.42 -1.27
CA ASN A 127 -32.62 8.95 -2.23
C ASN A 127 -32.03 9.23 -3.62
N ASN A 128 -32.51 8.48 -4.62
CA ASN A 128 -32.16 8.52 -6.04
C ASN A 128 -32.19 9.91 -6.73
N GLU A 129 -32.42 11.00 -6.01
CA GLU A 129 -32.54 12.38 -6.53
C GLU A 129 -31.30 12.84 -7.31
N TYR A 130 -30.12 12.34 -6.95
CA TYR A 130 -28.84 12.74 -7.57
C TYR A 130 -28.23 11.63 -8.46
N HIS A 131 -28.96 10.54 -8.65
CA HIS A 131 -28.47 9.37 -9.39
C HIS A 131 -29.36 9.12 -10.60
N ASP A 132 -28.77 9.23 -11.79
CA ASP A 132 -29.43 9.01 -13.08
C ASP A 132 -28.88 7.77 -13.80
N VAL A 133 -27.89 7.09 -13.20
CA VAL A 133 -27.40 5.78 -13.60
C VAL A 133 -27.28 4.87 -12.38
N PHE A 134 -27.64 3.60 -12.57
CA PHE A 134 -27.61 2.57 -11.56
C PHE A 134 -26.89 1.34 -12.10
N PHE A 135 -25.99 0.80 -11.30
CA PHE A 135 -25.24 -0.41 -11.60
C PHE A 135 -25.76 -1.56 -10.74
N THR A 136 -26.11 -2.67 -11.38
CA THR A 136 -26.51 -3.93 -10.74
C THR A 136 -25.50 -5.02 -11.08
N PHE A 137 -25.46 -6.10 -10.28
CA PHE A 137 -24.44 -7.14 -10.40
C PHE A 137 -25.09 -8.53 -10.50
N ASP A 138 -24.44 -9.45 -11.22
CA ASP A 138 -25.02 -10.76 -11.57
C ASP A 138 -25.31 -11.66 -10.36
N GLU A 139 -24.51 -11.57 -9.29
CA GLU A 139 -24.52 -12.54 -8.17
C GLU A 139 -24.85 -11.93 -6.81
N GLU A 140 -25.05 -10.61 -6.72
CA GLU A 140 -25.31 -9.89 -5.45
C GLU A 140 -26.50 -8.93 -5.54
N GLU A 141 -27.21 -8.74 -4.42
CA GLU A 141 -28.14 -7.62 -4.22
C GLU A 141 -27.38 -6.30 -4.02
N GLY A 142 -26.50 -5.96 -4.96
CA GLY A 142 -25.80 -4.68 -5.01
C GLY A 142 -26.46 -3.79 -6.06
N ARG A 143 -26.95 -2.62 -5.66
CA ARG A 143 -27.37 -1.55 -6.58
C ARG A 143 -26.65 -0.27 -6.21
N ILE A 144 -25.79 0.23 -7.10
CA ILE A 144 -25.02 1.45 -6.86
C ILE A 144 -25.52 2.55 -7.78
N GLY A 145 -26.05 3.62 -7.19
CA GLY A 145 -26.43 4.84 -7.91
C GLY A 145 -25.23 5.77 -8.14
N ALA A 146 -25.15 6.37 -9.32
CA ALA A 146 -24.14 7.36 -9.68
C ALA A 146 -24.70 8.41 -10.65
N CYS A 147 -23.85 9.38 -11.03
CA CYS A 147 -24.19 10.47 -11.93
C CYS A 147 -23.47 10.33 -13.28
N ARG A 148 -24.22 10.25 -14.38
CA ARG A 148 -23.68 10.12 -15.75
C ARG A 148 -22.71 11.25 -16.09
N TYR A 149 -23.02 12.47 -15.67
CA TYR A 149 -22.19 13.64 -15.98
C TYR A 149 -20.82 13.54 -15.30
N VAL A 150 -20.79 13.18 -14.00
CA VAL A 150 -19.53 13.00 -13.26
C VAL A 150 -18.69 11.91 -13.90
N LEU A 151 -19.29 10.74 -14.17
CA LEU A 151 -18.59 9.62 -14.80
C LEU A 151 -18.08 9.96 -16.20
N SER A 152 -18.86 10.69 -17.00
CA SER A 152 -18.45 11.11 -18.35
C SER A 152 -17.36 12.19 -18.34
N ALA A 153 -17.32 13.02 -17.30
CA ALA A 153 -16.26 14.01 -17.12
C ALA A 153 -14.94 13.35 -16.72
N ALA A 154 -15.01 12.28 -15.93
CA ALA A 154 -13.84 11.56 -15.42
C ALA A 154 -13.34 10.44 -16.34
N SER A 155 -14.17 9.89 -17.23
CA SER A 155 -13.83 8.73 -18.07
C SER A 155 -14.39 8.83 -19.49
N SER A 156 -13.50 8.65 -20.47
CA SER A 156 -13.82 8.54 -21.90
C SER A 156 -14.74 7.36 -22.20
N TYR A 157 -14.57 6.24 -21.49
CA TYR A 157 -15.41 5.06 -21.60
C TYR A 157 -16.86 5.39 -21.25
N PHE A 158 -17.10 5.95 -20.07
CA PHE A 158 -18.44 6.29 -19.62
C PHE A 158 -19.07 7.38 -20.48
N LYS A 159 -18.28 8.37 -20.91
CA LYS A 159 -18.74 9.38 -21.88
C LYS A 159 -19.25 8.74 -23.17
N ARG A 160 -18.51 7.77 -23.73
CA ARG A 160 -18.93 7.03 -24.92
C ARG A 160 -20.18 6.21 -24.62
N MET A 161 -20.20 5.48 -23.51
CA MET A 161 -21.35 4.64 -23.12
C MET A 161 -22.65 5.45 -23.04
N PHE A 162 -22.62 6.64 -22.43
CA PHE A 162 -23.82 7.44 -22.21
C PHE A 162 -24.20 8.35 -23.38
N TYR A 163 -23.26 8.78 -24.23
CA TYR A 163 -23.51 9.83 -25.23
C TYR A 163 -23.20 9.44 -26.69
N SER A 164 -22.88 8.18 -27.00
CA SER A 164 -22.62 7.73 -28.38
C SER A 164 -23.87 7.33 -29.19
N GLY A 165 -25.08 7.63 -28.71
CA GLY A 165 -26.34 7.32 -29.42
C GLY A 165 -26.85 5.89 -29.24
N LEU A 166 -26.35 5.17 -28.22
CA LEU A 166 -26.84 3.85 -27.81
C LEU A 166 -28.16 3.95 -27.03
N ILE A 167 -28.85 2.84 -26.77
CA ILE A 167 -30.18 2.80 -26.10
C ILE A 167 -30.14 3.48 -24.72
N GLU A 168 -28.97 3.45 -24.08
CA GLU A 168 -28.62 4.10 -22.83
C GLU A 168 -28.70 5.63 -22.91
N SER A 169 -28.49 6.23 -24.08
CA SER A 169 -28.46 7.69 -24.27
C SER A 169 -29.82 8.37 -24.29
N SER A 170 -30.93 7.62 -24.40
CA SER A 170 -32.28 8.16 -24.55
C SER A 170 -33.20 7.94 -23.35
N ARG A 171 -32.68 7.45 -22.21
CA ARG A 171 -33.45 7.18 -20.99
C ARG A 171 -33.17 8.21 -19.91
N ASP A 172 -34.21 8.59 -19.16
CA ASP A 172 -34.09 9.48 -17.99
C ASP A 172 -33.28 8.82 -16.87
N VAL A 173 -33.43 7.51 -16.71
CA VAL A 173 -32.66 6.67 -15.78
C VAL A 173 -32.07 5.47 -16.53
N ILE A 174 -30.78 5.20 -16.31
CA ILE A 174 -30.06 4.08 -16.91
C ILE A 174 -29.81 3.00 -15.86
N GLU A 175 -30.10 1.74 -16.19
CA GLU A 175 -29.73 0.56 -15.40
C GLU A 175 -28.70 -0.24 -16.21
N ILE A 176 -27.55 -0.54 -15.60
CA ILE A 176 -26.43 -1.26 -16.22
C ILE A 176 -26.13 -2.50 -15.40
N LEU A 177 -26.18 -3.66 -16.06
CA LEU A 177 -25.76 -4.91 -15.45
C LEU A 177 -24.25 -5.10 -15.63
N ILE A 178 -23.54 -5.25 -14.51
CA ILE A 178 -22.10 -5.46 -14.41
C ILE A 178 -21.85 -6.95 -14.18
N LYS A 179 -21.11 -7.57 -15.09
CA LYS A 179 -20.85 -9.01 -15.09
C LYS A 179 -19.43 -9.36 -14.68
N GLY A 180 -19.30 -10.36 -13.83
CA GLY A 180 -17.99 -10.90 -13.43
C GLY A 180 -17.08 -9.94 -12.65
N ILE A 181 -17.62 -8.84 -12.12
CA ILE A 181 -16.88 -7.88 -11.29
C ILE A 181 -17.57 -7.79 -9.93
N HIS A 182 -16.79 -7.97 -8.87
CA HIS A 182 -17.30 -7.83 -7.50
C HIS A 182 -17.73 -6.38 -7.21
N PRO A 183 -18.87 -6.14 -6.53
CA PRO A 183 -19.37 -4.79 -6.28
C PRO A 183 -18.36 -3.88 -5.58
N ASP A 184 -17.62 -4.41 -4.60
CA ASP A 184 -16.56 -3.67 -3.91
C ASP A 184 -15.42 -3.19 -4.83
N THR A 185 -15.00 -4.00 -5.80
CA THR A 185 -13.96 -3.59 -6.77
C THR A 185 -14.48 -2.46 -7.65
N PHE A 186 -15.73 -2.58 -8.10
CA PHE A 186 -16.40 -1.53 -8.88
C PHE A 186 -16.63 -0.26 -8.05
N TRP A 187 -16.92 -0.39 -6.76
CA TRP A 187 -17.09 0.73 -5.85
C TRP A 187 -15.83 1.59 -5.73
N ILE A 188 -14.66 0.95 -5.70
CA ILE A 188 -13.37 1.66 -5.68
C ILE A 188 -13.14 2.45 -6.96
N LEU A 189 -13.45 1.86 -8.12
CA LEU A 189 -13.42 2.56 -9.41
C LEU A 189 -14.30 3.82 -9.37
N LEU A 190 -15.54 3.70 -8.91
CA LEU A 190 -16.47 4.84 -8.84
C LEU A 190 -15.94 5.94 -7.92
N ARG A 191 -15.44 5.58 -6.72
CA ARG A 191 -14.89 6.58 -5.78
C ARG A 191 -13.66 7.29 -6.33
N TRP A 192 -12.80 6.57 -7.05
CA TRP A 192 -11.68 7.17 -7.77
C TRP A 192 -12.15 8.18 -8.83
N LEU A 193 -13.14 7.81 -9.66
CA LEU A 193 -13.71 8.71 -10.67
C LEU A 193 -14.39 9.95 -10.07
N TYR A 194 -14.87 9.84 -8.83
CA TYR A 194 -15.38 10.96 -8.04
C TYR A 194 -14.30 11.78 -7.33
N GLY A 195 -13.02 11.49 -7.59
CA GLY A 195 -11.88 12.27 -7.11
C GLY A 195 -11.35 11.88 -5.73
N GLN A 196 -11.79 10.75 -5.17
CA GLN A 196 -11.21 10.22 -3.94
C GLN A 196 -9.80 9.66 -4.19
N SER A 197 -8.92 9.78 -3.19
CA SER A 197 -7.60 9.14 -3.23
C SER A 197 -7.74 7.61 -3.32
N PHE A 198 -6.76 6.95 -3.95
CA PHE A 198 -6.73 5.49 -4.04
C PHE A 198 -6.73 4.85 -2.66
N GLU A 199 -5.91 5.38 -1.75
CA GLU A 199 -5.76 4.87 -0.39
C GLU A 199 -7.08 4.95 0.38
N ASP A 200 -7.85 6.03 0.26
CA ASP A 200 -9.12 6.18 0.97
C ASP A 200 -10.26 5.41 0.29
N ALA A 201 -10.23 5.26 -1.04
CA ALA A 201 -11.18 4.41 -1.76
C ALA A 201 -10.99 2.94 -1.35
N VAL A 202 -9.75 2.44 -1.33
CA VAL A 202 -9.42 1.08 -0.90
C VAL A 202 -9.80 0.84 0.56
N LYS A 203 -9.47 1.77 1.48
CA LYS A 203 -9.88 1.67 2.91
C LYS A 203 -11.39 1.62 3.12
N SER A 204 -12.18 2.14 2.18
CA SER A 204 -13.63 2.11 2.30
C SER A 204 -14.23 0.70 2.17
N VAL A 205 -13.50 -0.19 1.50
CA VAL A 205 -13.81 -1.62 1.36
C VAL A 205 -13.01 -2.44 2.37
N LEU A 206 -11.69 -2.22 2.41
CA LEU A 206 -10.76 -2.96 3.25
C LEU A 206 -10.65 -2.26 4.61
N ARG A 207 -11.49 -2.65 5.57
CA ARG A 207 -11.59 -2.00 6.89
C ARG A 207 -10.29 -2.11 7.70
N LYS A 208 -9.45 -3.13 7.50
CA LYS A 208 -8.10 -3.24 8.07
C LYS A 208 -7.08 -3.83 7.09
N PRO A 209 -5.82 -3.35 7.10
CA PRO A 209 -4.71 -3.94 6.34
C PRO A 209 -4.46 -5.43 6.64
N ASP A 210 -4.86 -5.90 7.83
CA ASP A 210 -4.70 -7.29 8.28
C ASP A 210 -5.91 -8.20 7.96
N ASP A 211 -6.97 -7.67 7.33
CA ASP A 211 -8.17 -8.46 6.99
C ASP A 211 -7.87 -9.51 5.90
N PHE A 212 -6.76 -9.36 5.18
CA PHE A 212 -6.35 -10.23 4.09
C PHE A 212 -4.94 -10.77 4.29
N ASN A 213 -4.73 -12.03 3.91
CA ASN A 213 -3.37 -12.51 3.68
C ASN A 213 -2.81 -11.90 2.37
N THR A 214 -1.49 -12.00 2.19
CA THR A 214 -0.76 -11.46 1.03
C THR A 214 -1.37 -11.86 -0.32
N ASP A 215 -1.87 -13.10 -0.44
CA ASP A 215 -2.40 -13.64 -1.68
C ASP A 215 -3.81 -13.11 -1.99
N GLN A 216 -4.63 -12.92 -0.95
CA GLN A 216 -5.96 -12.32 -1.10
C GLN A 216 -5.86 -10.84 -1.46
N TYR A 217 -4.95 -10.09 -0.85
CA TYR A 217 -4.75 -8.68 -1.19
C TYR A 217 -4.23 -8.52 -2.63
N LEU A 218 -3.29 -9.37 -3.06
CA LEU A 218 -2.86 -9.38 -4.46
C LEU A 218 -4.01 -9.72 -5.41
N SER A 219 -4.87 -10.67 -5.03
CA SER A 219 -6.02 -11.04 -5.84
C SER A 219 -6.95 -9.87 -6.04
N PHE A 220 -7.27 -9.15 -4.96
CA PHE A 220 -8.04 -7.92 -5.02
C PHE A 220 -7.40 -6.86 -5.95
N LEU A 221 -6.08 -6.64 -5.86
CA LEU A 221 -5.39 -5.68 -6.74
C LEU A 221 -5.43 -6.11 -8.22
N VAL A 222 -5.34 -7.40 -8.49
CA VAL A 222 -5.46 -7.97 -9.85
C VAL A 222 -6.86 -7.78 -10.40
N ASP A 223 -7.90 -8.03 -9.60
CA ASP A 223 -9.28 -7.82 -10.02
C ASP A 223 -9.53 -6.32 -10.29
N LEU A 224 -8.95 -5.43 -9.48
CA LEU A 224 -9.01 -4.00 -9.71
C LEU A 224 -8.24 -3.58 -10.99
N LEU A 225 -7.08 -4.19 -11.27
CA LEU A 225 -6.34 -3.96 -12.51
C LEU A 225 -7.19 -4.31 -13.75
N GLN A 226 -7.89 -5.46 -13.72
CA GLN A 226 -8.82 -5.85 -14.79
C GLN A 226 -9.92 -4.82 -14.99
N VAL A 227 -10.51 -4.34 -13.90
CA VAL A 227 -11.53 -3.28 -13.95
C VAL A 227 -10.97 -2.00 -14.58
N THR A 228 -9.74 -1.58 -14.24
CA THR A 228 -9.15 -0.37 -14.84
C THR A 228 -8.97 -0.49 -16.35
N ASP A 229 -8.66 -1.69 -16.85
CA ASP A 229 -8.51 -1.94 -18.28
C ASP A 229 -9.87 -1.97 -19.00
N ILE A 230 -10.87 -2.65 -18.42
CA ILE A 230 -12.25 -2.73 -18.97
C ILE A 230 -12.86 -1.34 -19.14
N TYR A 231 -12.69 -0.46 -18.16
CA TYR A 231 -13.28 0.89 -18.16
C TYR A 231 -12.32 1.98 -18.65
N ASP A 232 -11.16 1.61 -19.20
CA ASP A 232 -10.19 2.53 -19.82
C ASP A 232 -9.79 3.69 -18.89
N VAL A 233 -9.40 3.36 -17.64
CA VAL A 233 -9.01 4.34 -16.60
C VAL A 233 -7.51 4.23 -16.29
N GLU A 234 -6.70 4.73 -17.22
CA GLU A 234 -5.22 4.62 -17.18
C GLU A 234 -4.61 5.18 -15.88
N SER A 235 -5.11 6.32 -15.40
CA SER A 235 -4.59 6.93 -14.15
C SER A 235 -4.76 6.04 -12.90
N LEU A 236 -5.82 5.22 -12.85
CA LEU A 236 -6.02 4.25 -11.78
C LEU A 236 -5.20 2.99 -12.05
N LYS A 237 -5.10 2.57 -13.31
CA LYS A 237 -4.25 1.44 -13.75
C LYS A 237 -2.80 1.63 -13.31
N ASP A 238 -2.20 2.79 -13.62
CA ASP A 238 -0.85 3.17 -13.18
C ASP A 238 -0.68 3.04 -11.66
N LYS A 239 -1.68 3.52 -10.91
CA LYS A 239 -1.66 3.50 -9.44
C LYS A 239 -1.75 2.07 -8.89
N VAL A 240 -2.54 1.20 -9.52
CA VAL A 240 -2.64 -0.23 -9.16
C VAL A 240 -1.34 -0.95 -9.50
N GLU A 241 -0.77 -0.72 -10.68
CA GLU A 241 0.54 -1.27 -11.09
C GLU A 241 1.63 -0.89 -10.09
N ASP A 242 1.74 0.40 -9.74
CA ASP A 242 2.67 0.90 -8.73
C ASP A 242 2.48 0.22 -7.37
N THR A 243 1.24 -0.04 -6.98
CA THR A 243 0.91 -0.68 -5.70
C THR A 243 1.36 -2.15 -5.70
N ILE A 244 1.13 -2.89 -6.78
CA ILE A 244 1.60 -4.27 -6.92
C ILE A 244 3.14 -4.32 -6.93
N ILE A 245 3.80 -3.42 -7.68
CA ILE A 245 5.26 -3.29 -7.75
C ILE A 245 5.87 -3.05 -6.36
N LYS A 246 5.29 -2.15 -5.57
CA LYS A 246 5.72 -1.86 -4.20
C LYS A 246 5.59 -3.07 -3.28
N GLY A 247 4.63 -3.96 -3.54
CA GLY A 247 4.46 -5.22 -2.82
C GLY A 247 5.61 -6.22 -2.99
N ARG A 248 6.43 -6.10 -4.06
CA ARG A 248 7.62 -6.93 -4.32
C ARG A 248 7.38 -8.44 -4.17
N TYR A 249 6.23 -8.90 -4.65
CA TYR A 249 5.85 -10.32 -4.60
C TYR A 249 6.90 -11.23 -5.24
N ILE A 250 7.29 -12.30 -4.54
CA ILE A 250 8.30 -13.25 -5.00
C ILE A 250 7.85 -14.72 -4.97
N GLY A 251 6.65 -14.99 -4.45
CA GLY A 251 6.07 -16.32 -4.46
C GLY A 251 5.73 -16.77 -5.88
N VAL A 252 6.11 -17.99 -6.28
CA VAL A 252 5.87 -18.52 -7.64
C VAL A 252 4.42 -18.33 -8.10
N ARG A 253 3.44 -18.67 -7.26
CA ARG A 253 2.01 -18.52 -7.58
C ARG A 253 1.64 -17.06 -7.85
N ASN A 254 2.16 -16.15 -7.03
CA ASN A 254 1.92 -14.71 -7.14
C ASN A 254 2.59 -14.13 -8.39
N LEU A 255 3.81 -14.56 -8.70
CA LEU A 255 4.53 -14.15 -9.91
C LEU A 255 3.78 -14.57 -11.18
N CYS A 256 3.31 -15.82 -11.25
CA CYS A 256 2.52 -16.31 -12.38
C CYS A 256 1.22 -15.52 -12.54
N LYS A 257 0.50 -15.29 -11.43
CA LYS A 257 -0.73 -14.48 -11.43
C LYS A 257 -0.46 -13.07 -11.97
N ILE A 258 0.58 -12.40 -11.46
CA ILE A 258 0.94 -11.04 -11.91
C ILE A 258 1.30 -11.02 -13.39
N LEU A 259 2.10 -11.97 -13.88
CA LEU A 259 2.50 -12.02 -15.29
C LEU A 259 1.29 -12.20 -16.22
N ILE A 260 0.42 -13.18 -15.91
CA ILE A 260 -0.79 -13.45 -16.70
C ILE A 260 -1.67 -12.21 -16.73
N SER A 261 -2.02 -11.67 -15.56
CA SER A 261 -2.90 -10.50 -15.48
C SER A 261 -2.28 -9.25 -16.09
N SER A 262 -0.96 -9.08 -16.02
CA SER A 262 -0.29 -7.96 -16.65
C SER A 262 -0.30 -8.02 -18.19
N GLU A 263 -0.33 -9.22 -18.76
CA GLU A 263 -0.52 -9.43 -20.20
C GLU A 263 -1.97 -9.15 -20.60
N GLU A 264 -2.92 -9.77 -19.89
CA GLU A 264 -4.35 -9.65 -20.17
C GLU A 264 -4.86 -8.21 -20.07
N CYS A 265 -4.34 -7.45 -19.11
CA CYS A 265 -4.74 -6.06 -18.88
C CYS A 265 -3.82 -5.05 -19.59
N ASN A 266 -2.94 -5.48 -20.51
CA ASN A 266 -1.97 -4.61 -21.17
C ASN A 266 -1.21 -3.66 -20.20
N ALA A 267 -0.78 -4.19 -19.05
CA ALA A 267 -0.13 -3.47 -17.95
C ALA A 267 1.39 -3.55 -18.12
N GLN A 268 1.92 -2.78 -19.07
CA GLN A 268 3.27 -2.97 -19.57
C GLN A 268 4.35 -2.59 -18.54
N GLN A 269 4.09 -1.62 -17.67
CA GLN A 269 5.01 -1.22 -16.60
C GLN A 269 5.18 -2.36 -15.60
N LEU A 270 4.07 -2.93 -15.13
CA LEU A 270 4.03 -4.07 -14.21
C LEU A 270 4.71 -5.28 -14.82
N LYS A 271 4.35 -5.63 -16.06
CA LYS A 271 4.97 -6.74 -16.81
C LYS A 271 6.48 -6.57 -16.90
N ASN A 272 6.96 -5.39 -17.32
CA ASN A 272 8.38 -5.12 -17.48
C ASN A 272 9.14 -5.17 -16.15
N TYR A 273 8.56 -4.63 -15.08
CA TYR A 273 9.15 -4.69 -13.75
C TYR A 273 9.28 -6.14 -13.27
N TYR A 274 8.21 -6.93 -13.36
CA TYR A 274 8.21 -8.30 -12.85
C TYR A 274 9.09 -9.24 -13.67
N LYS A 275 9.23 -9.04 -14.98
CA LYS A 275 10.26 -9.75 -15.77
C LYS A 275 11.66 -9.54 -15.20
N LYS A 276 12.06 -8.28 -14.96
CA LYS A 276 13.37 -7.96 -14.36
C LYS A 276 13.49 -8.49 -12.94
N HIS A 277 12.41 -8.40 -12.15
CA HIS A 277 12.37 -8.87 -10.78
C HIS A 277 12.57 -10.39 -10.70
N ILE A 278 11.96 -11.16 -11.61
CA ILE A 278 12.14 -12.61 -11.72
C ILE A 278 13.59 -12.95 -12.09
N THR A 279 14.13 -12.33 -13.14
CA THR A 279 15.52 -12.58 -13.56
C THR A 279 16.52 -12.29 -12.43
N SER A 280 16.32 -11.20 -11.70
CA SER A 280 17.18 -10.81 -10.58
C SER A 280 17.13 -11.79 -9.39
N ASN A 281 16.04 -12.54 -9.24
CA ASN A 281 15.81 -13.46 -8.13
C ASN A 281 15.71 -14.94 -8.59
N ARG A 282 16.21 -15.25 -9.79
CA ARG A 282 16.06 -16.55 -10.46
C ARG A 282 16.42 -17.75 -9.59
N ASN A 283 17.47 -17.66 -8.77
CA ASN A 283 17.92 -18.76 -7.91
C ASN A 283 16.88 -19.10 -6.84
N LEU A 284 16.33 -18.05 -6.19
CA LEU A 284 15.29 -18.21 -5.18
C LEU A 284 14.00 -18.80 -5.79
N ILE A 285 13.65 -18.37 -7.00
CA ILE A 285 12.46 -18.86 -7.71
C ILE A 285 12.64 -20.32 -8.14
N LYS A 286 13.82 -20.70 -8.66
CA LYS A 286 14.16 -22.10 -8.96
C LYS A 286 14.05 -22.99 -7.71
N GLU A 287 14.52 -22.52 -6.56
CA GLU A 287 14.41 -23.26 -5.30
C GLU A 287 12.95 -23.43 -4.86
N GLN A 288 12.12 -22.38 -4.98
CA GLN A 288 10.69 -22.46 -4.69
C GLN A 288 9.97 -23.46 -5.61
N LEU A 289 10.25 -23.43 -6.91
CA LEU A 289 9.70 -24.39 -7.88
C LEU A 289 10.08 -25.83 -7.54
N LEU A 290 11.35 -26.09 -7.17
CA LEU A 290 11.80 -27.43 -6.76
C LEU A 290 11.06 -27.92 -5.52
N LYS A 291 10.86 -27.05 -4.51
CA LYS A 291 10.09 -27.38 -3.30
C LYS A 291 8.64 -27.71 -3.64
N LEU A 292 8.02 -26.95 -4.54
CA LEU A 292 6.65 -27.22 -4.99
C LEU A 292 6.55 -28.57 -5.69
N HIS A 293 7.46 -28.87 -6.62
CA HIS A 293 7.52 -30.18 -7.31
C HIS A 293 7.70 -31.35 -6.34
N THR A 294 8.53 -31.18 -5.31
CA THR A 294 8.80 -32.22 -4.30
C THR A 294 7.59 -32.48 -3.40
N ASN A 295 6.80 -31.44 -3.12
CA ASN A 295 5.65 -31.50 -2.21
C ASN A 295 4.31 -31.77 -2.91
N ALA A 296 4.30 -31.94 -4.24
CA ALA A 296 3.08 -32.14 -5.00
C ALA A 296 2.38 -33.46 -4.62
N ALA A 297 1.17 -33.37 -4.08
CA ALA A 297 0.47 -34.51 -3.48
C ALA A 297 -0.37 -35.31 -4.48
N ASN A 298 -0.77 -34.69 -5.60
CA ASN A 298 -1.60 -35.30 -6.63
C ASN A 298 -1.19 -34.83 -8.05
N ASP A 299 -1.79 -35.44 -9.08
CA ASP A 299 -1.45 -35.15 -10.48
C ASP A 299 -1.94 -33.76 -10.95
N VAL A 300 -2.98 -33.20 -10.30
CA VAL A 300 -3.47 -31.85 -10.59
C VAL A 300 -2.45 -30.81 -10.14
N ASP A 301 -1.93 -30.95 -8.91
CA ASP A 301 -0.88 -30.09 -8.36
C ASP A 301 0.37 -30.13 -9.26
N ARG A 302 0.75 -31.32 -9.74
CA ARG A 302 1.90 -31.47 -10.65
C ARG A 302 1.68 -30.76 -11.98
N SER A 303 0.48 -30.86 -12.53
CA SER A 303 0.11 -30.16 -13.76
C SER A 303 0.20 -28.64 -13.58
N ASP A 304 -0.39 -28.10 -12.51
CA ASP A 304 -0.37 -26.67 -12.22
C ASP A 304 1.06 -26.14 -12.02
N ILE A 305 1.90 -26.88 -11.28
CA ILE A 305 3.30 -26.50 -11.06
C ILE A 305 4.09 -26.57 -12.38
N SER A 306 3.78 -27.53 -13.26
CA SER A 306 4.40 -27.63 -14.58
C SER A 306 4.07 -26.40 -15.44
N GLN A 307 2.80 -25.97 -15.46
CA GLN A 307 2.39 -24.75 -16.16
C GLN A 307 3.08 -23.50 -15.60
N MET A 308 3.18 -23.38 -14.27
CA MET A 308 3.92 -22.28 -13.63
C MET A 308 5.40 -22.30 -14.03
N SER A 309 6.00 -23.48 -14.11
CA SER A 309 7.40 -23.65 -14.52
C SER A 309 7.60 -23.19 -15.96
N GLN A 310 6.72 -23.59 -16.88
CA GLN A 310 6.76 -23.19 -18.29
C GLN A 310 6.58 -21.68 -18.47
N LEU A 311 5.68 -21.05 -17.71
CA LEU A 311 5.47 -19.61 -17.77
C LEU A 311 6.72 -18.83 -17.33
N LEU A 312 7.45 -19.36 -16.34
CA LEU A 312 8.62 -18.69 -15.76
C LEU A 312 9.94 -19.06 -16.46
N GLU A 313 10.00 -20.19 -17.17
CA GLU A 313 11.19 -20.71 -17.85
C GLU A 313 11.94 -19.65 -18.67
N PRO A 314 11.29 -18.79 -19.49
CA PRO A 314 11.99 -17.78 -20.29
C PRO A 314 12.82 -16.78 -19.47
N PHE A 315 12.53 -16.63 -18.17
CA PHE A 315 13.19 -15.69 -17.27
C PHE A 315 14.19 -16.37 -16.33
N LEU A 316 14.20 -17.70 -16.31
CA LEU A 316 15.00 -18.53 -15.41
C LEU A 316 16.19 -19.20 -16.12
N SER A 317 16.16 -19.29 -17.44
CA SER A 317 17.30 -19.73 -18.24
C SER A 317 18.49 -18.78 -18.05
N ASP A 318 19.70 -19.33 -18.07
CA ASP A 318 20.89 -18.50 -18.18
C ASP A 318 20.91 -17.93 -19.60
N ASP A 319 20.86 -16.60 -19.74
CA ASP A 319 21.35 -15.96 -20.96
C ASP A 319 22.85 -16.31 -21.03
N GLU A 320 23.23 -17.11 -22.04
CA GLU A 320 24.63 -17.45 -22.35
C GLU A 320 25.51 -16.21 -22.57
#